data_AF-A0A430QLB7-F1
#
_entry.id   AF-A0A430QLB7-F1
#
_cell.length_a   1.000
_cell.length_b   1.000
_cell.length_c   1.000
_cell.angle_alpha   90.00
_cell.angle_beta   90.00
_cell.angle_gamma   90.00
#
_symmetry.space_group_name_H-M   'P 1'
#
loop_
_entity.id
_entity.type
_entity.pdbx_description
1 polymer ?
#
loop_
_entity_poly.entity_id
_entity_poly.type
_entity_poly.pdbx_seq_one_letter_code
_entity_poly.pdbx_strand_id
1 'polypeptide(L)'
;MTHLFGYNKNHNLSFEEFKRFMHNVQTEALEVEFQEFSSGSSAITPVDFARIILRYTTVSTSEYDAFINRLEKAVPSNIVRSVCFI
;
A
#
# COMPACT_ATOMS: atom_id res chain seq x y z
N MET A 1 6.94 8.70 -20.50
CA MET A 1 8.03 9.58 -20.99
C MET A 1 7.51 10.72 -21.87
N THR A 2 6.68 10.45 -22.89
CA THR A 2 6.14 11.48 -23.80
C THR A 2 5.32 12.58 -23.09
N HIS A 3 4.50 12.21 -22.10
CA HIS A 3 3.72 13.17 -21.30
C HIS A 3 4.55 14.00 -20.30
N LEU A 4 5.81 13.60 -20.04
CA LEU A 4 6.69 14.26 -19.06
C LEU A 4 7.77 15.10 -19.73
N PHE A 5 8.30 14.65 -20.87
CA PHE A 5 9.44 15.29 -21.55
C PHE A 5 9.06 15.79 -22.95
N GLY A 6 7.78 15.68 -23.33
CA GLY A 6 7.30 15.97 -24.68
C GLY A 6 7.70 14.90 -25.70
N TYR A 7 7.12 14.98 -26.90
CA TYR A 7 7.37 14.02 -27.98
C TYR A 7 8.85 13.94 -28.37
N ASN A 8 9.54 15.08 -28.40
CA ASN A 8 10.95 15.18 -28.76
C ASN A 8 11.92 15.11 -27.57
N LYS A 9 11.43 14.91 -26.34
CA LYS A 9 12.24 14.87 -25.10
C LYS A 9 13.04 16.16 -24.80
N ASN A 10 12.64 17.27 -25.39
CA ASN A 10 13.31 18.57 -25.22
C ASN A 10 12.73 19.42 -24.09
N HIS A 11 11.69 18.91 -23.39
CA HIS A 11 11.13 19.59 -22.23
C HIS A 11 11.81 19.08 -20.96
N ASN A 12 12.34 20.01 -20.15
CA ASN A 12 12.82 19.70 -18.81
C ASN A 12 11.67 19.82 -17.82
N LEU A 13 11.60 18.89 -16.87
CA LEU A 13 10.62 18.95 -15.79
C LEU A 13 11.02 20.03 -14.78
N SER A 14 10.11 20.97 -14.54
CA SER A 14 10.17 21.80 -13.33
C SER A 14 9.93 20.94 -12.08
N PHE A 15 10.35 21.44 -10.93
CA PHE A 15 10.11 20.77 -9.64
C PHE A 15 8.62 20.51 -9.39
N GLU A 16 7.74 21.45 -9.74
CA GLU A 16 6.29 21.28 -9.54
C GLU A 16 5.67 20.22 -10.46
N GLU A 17 6.15 20.10 -11.70
CA GLU A 17 5.72 19.01 -12.60
C GLU A 17 6.20 17.65 -12.09
N PHE A 18 7.45 17.58 -11.63
CA PHE A 18 8.01 16.36 -11.05
C PHE A 18 7.25 15.95 -9.79
N LYS A 19 7.02 16.88 -8.87
CA LYS A 19 6.27 16.65 -7.62
C LYS A 19 4.85 16.15 -7.91
N ARG A 20 4.13 16.78 -8.85
CA ARG A 20 2.78 16.35 -9.25
C ARG A 20 2.80 14.95 -9.85
N PHE A 21 3.76 14.66 -10.71
CA PHE A 21 3.90 13.33 -11.29
C PHE A 21 4.16 12.27 -10.22
N MET A 22 5.11 12.53 -9.31
CA MET A 22 5.42 11.60 -8.22
C MET A 22 4.22 11.40 -7.29
N HIS A 23 3.47 12.45 -6.98
CA HIS A 23 2.24 12.35 -6.20
C HIS A 23 1.21 11.42 -6.86
N ASN A 24 1.00 11.55 -8.18
CA ASN A 24 0.07 10.68 -8.90
C ASN A 24 0.52 9.22 -8.89
N VAL A 25 1.82 8.97 -9.16
CA VAL A 25 2.40 7.62 -9.10
C VAL A 25 2.25 7.01 -7.70
N GLN A 26 2.53 7.79 -6.66
CA GLN A 26 2.36 7.35 -5.28
C GLN A 26 0.89 7.07 -4.93
N THR A 27 -0.04 7.89 -5.43
CA THR A 27 -1.48 7.70 -5.24
C THR A 27 -1.96 6.40 -5.89
N GLU A 28 -1.56 6.16 -7.14
CA GLU A 28 -1.91 4.93 -7.87
C GLU A 28 -1.32 3.69 -7.19
N ALA A 29 -0.06 3.75 -6.77
CA ALA A 29 0.58 2.65 -6.04
C ALA A 29 -0.14 2.34 -4.71
N LEU A 30 -0.50 3.38 -3.95
CA LEU A 30 -1.26 3.24 -2.70
C LEU A 30 -2.65 2.63 -2.94
N GLU A 31 -3.32 2.99 -4.03
CA GLU A 31 -4.62 2.43 -4.37
C GLU A 31 -4.52 0.94 -4.72
N VAL A 32 -3.53 0.54 -5.51
CA VAL A 32 -3.28 -0.87 -5.84
C VAL A 32 -3.01 -1.69 -4.58
N GLU A 33 -2.15 -1.21 -3.68
CA GLU A 33 -1.89 -1.89 -2.41
C GLU A 33 -3.14 -2.00 -1.54
N PHE A 34 -3.89 -0.91 -1.42
CA PHE A 34 -5.13 -0.92 -0.65
C PHE A 34 -6.10 -1.98 -1.18
N GLN A 35 -6.29 -2.06 -2.50
CA GLN A 35 -7.19 -3.04 -3.12
C GLN A 35 -6.72 -4.49 -2.92
N GLU A 36 -5.41 -4.75 -3.02
CA GLU A 36 -4.82 -6.07 -2.77
C GLU A 36 -5.11 -6.54 -1.33
N PHE A 37 -4.87 -5.67 -0.35
CA PHE A 37 -5.01 -6.02 1.07
C PHE A 37 -6.44 -5.90 1.62
N SER A 38 -7.28 -5.05 1.04
CA SER A 38 -8.70 -4.96 1.42
C SER A 38 -9.55 -6.07 0.81
N SER A 39 -8.98 -6.90 -0.08
CA SER A 39 -9.71 -7.93 -0.83
C SER A 39 -10.91 -7.35 -1.62
N GLY A 40 -10.73 -6.16 -2.21
CA GLY A 40 -11.79 -5.46 -2.94
C GLY A 40 -12.85 -4.78 -2.07
N SER A 41 -12.68 -4.79 -0.73
CA SER A 41 -13.52 -4.01 0.19
C SER A 41 -13.20 -2.51 0.07
N SER A 42 -14.20 -1.67 0.30
CA SER A 42 -14.03 -0.21 0.41
C SER A 42 -13.32 0.22 1.71
N ALA A 43 -13.08 -0.72 2.63
CA ALA A 43 -12.38 -0.49 3.90
C ALA A 43 -11.38 -1.62 4.16
N ILE A 44 -10.25 -1.27 4.76
CA ILE A 44 -9.20 -2.22 5.18
C ILE A 44 -9.33 -2.52 6.67
N THR A 45 -9.12 -3.79 7.07
CA THR A 45 -9.13 -4.17 8.48
C THR A 45 -7.84 -3.71 9.18
N PRO A 46 -7.83 -3.52 10.51
CA PRO A 46 -6.60 -3.21 11.24
C PRO A 46 -5.49 -4.26 11.03
N VAL A 47 -5.87 -5.54 10.89
CA VAL A 47 -4.92 -6.64 10.66
C VAL A 47 -4.33 -6.54 9.27
N ASP A 48 -5.13 -6.31 8.23
CA ASP A 48 -4.63 -6.17 6.85
C ASP A 48 -3.79 -4.90 6.68
N PHE A 49 -4.18 -3.81 7.33
CA PHE A 49 -3.37 -2.59 7.39
C PHE A 49 -2.01 -2.85 8.04
N ALA A 50 -1.97 -3.60 9.15
CA ALA A 50 -0.71 -3.98 9.76
C ALA A 50 0.17 -4.84 8.83
N ARG A 51 -0.44 -5.72 8.00
CA ARG A 51 0.32 -6.51 7.02
C ARG A 51 0.98 -5.64 5.94
N ILE A 52 0.33 -4.56 5.50
CA ILE A 52 0.94 -3.56 4.59
C ILE A 52 2.18 -2.97 5.25
N ILE A 53 2.05 -2.46 6.48
CA ILE A 53 3.18 -1.83 7.19
C ILE A 53 4.33 -2.81 7.37
N LEU A 54 4.03 -4.04 7.82
CA LEU A 54 5.06 -5.03 8.11
C LEU A 54 5.83 -5.49 6.86
N ARG A 55 5.19 -5.48 5.68
CA ARG A 55 5.84 -5.76 4.39
C ARG A 55 6.97 -4.77 4.07
N TYR A 56 6.88 -3.55 4.60
CA TYR A 56 7.87 -2.48 4.43
C TYR A 56 8.81 -2.32 5.62
N THR A 57 8.75 -3.21 6.61
CA THR A 57 9.64 -3.20 7.77
C THR A 57 10.56 -4.43 7.76
N THR A 58 11.78 -4.25 8.24
CA THR A 58 12.71 -5.39 8.44
C THR A 58 12.40 -6.05 9.78
N VAL A 59 11.53 -7.05 9.78
CA VAL A 59 11.21 -7.89 10.94
C VAL A 59 11.47 -9.36 10.61
N SER A 60 11.86 -10.16 11.61
CA SER A 60 11.94 -11.60 11.43
C SER A 60 10.54 -12.23 11.31
N THR A 61 10.46 -13.42 10.71
CA THR A 61 9.19 -14.15 10.58
C THR A 61 8.53 -14.40 11.94
N SER A 62 9.30 -14.70 12.98
CA SER A 62 8.76 -14.90 14.33
C SER A 62 8.21 -13.61 14.95
N GLU A 63 8.85 -12.47 14.72
CA GLU A 63 8.34 -11.17 15.18
C GLU A 63 7.08 -10.76 14.44
N TYR A 64 7.03 -11.02 13.12
CA TYR A 64 5.84 -10.84 12.30
C TYR A 64 4.66 -11.64 12.85
N ASP A 65 4.83 -12.96 13.04
CA ASP A 65 3.77 -13.84 13.52
C ASP A 65 3.30 -13.45 14.92
N ALA A 66 4.24 -13.11 15.81
CA ALA A 66 3.92 -12.67 17.16
C ALA A 66 3.15 -11.33 17.17
N PHE A 67 3.45 -10.42 16.24
CA PHE A 67 2.71 -9.16 16.12
C PHE A 67 1.29 -9.40 15.61
N ILE A 68 1.13 -10.14 14.51
CA ILE A 68 -0.18 -10.43 13.91
C ILE A 68 -1.05 -11.21 14.90
N ASN A 69 -0.53 -12.22 15.58
CA ASN A 69 -1.28 -13.01 16.55
C ASN A 69 -1.81 -12.17 17.73
N ARG A 70 -1.00 -11.23 18.22
CA ARG A 70 -1.41 -10.30 19.28
C ARG A 70 -2.51 -9.36 18.78
N LEU A 71 -2.38 -8.86 17.57
CA LEU A 71 -3.36 -7.94 16.98
C LEU A 71 -4.70 -8.63 16.70
N GLU A 72 -4.70 -9.84 16.14
CA GLU A 72 -5.91 -10.64 15.91
C GLU A 72 -6.66 -10.94 17.21
N LYS A 73 -5.96 -11.15 18.32
CA LYS A 73 -6.57 -11.34 19.65
C LYS A 73 -7.11 -10.05 20.27
N ALA A 74 -6.55 -8.90 19.90
CA ALA A 74 -6.95 -7.61 20.43
C ALA A 74 -8.16 -7.02 19.68
N VAL A 75 -8.38 -7.42 18.43
CA VAL A 75 -9.45 -6.92 17.56
C VAL A 75 -10.69 -7.81 17.67
N PRO A 76 -11.92 -7.24 17.70
CA PRO A 76 -13.16 -8.03 17.69
C PRO A 76 -13.25 -8.98 16.50
N SER A 77 -13.71 -10.20 16.72
CA SER A 77 -13.75 -11.27 15.71
C SER A 77 -14.52 -10.90 14.42
N ASN A 78 -15.51 -10.02 14.52
CA ASN A 78 -16.27 -9.51 13.37
C ASN A 78 -15.48 -8.56 12.44
N ILE A 79 -14.23 -8.23 12.80
CA ILE A 79 -13.33 -7.32 12.07
C ILE A 79 -12.08 -8.07 11.56
N VAL A 80 -11.87 -9.34 11.95
CA VAL A 80 -10.59 -10.03 11.77
C VAL A 80 -10.31 -10.50 10.33
N ARG A 81 -11.30 -10.67 9.43
CA ARG A 81 -11.03 -11.13 8.05
C ARG A 81 -12.02 -10.67 6.97
N SER A 82 -11.46 -10.17 5.86
CA SER A 82 -11.77 -10.67 4.50
C SER A 82 -10.63 -11.58 4.08
N VAL A 83 -10.91 -12.78 3.56
CA VAL A 83 -9.87 -13.72 3.10
C VAL A 83 -9.59 -13.45 1.62
N CYS A 84 -8.34 -13.16 1.27
CA CYS A 84 -7.84 -13.35 -0.10
C CYS A 84 -6.91 -14.57 -0.09
N PHE A 85 -7.23 -15.57 -0.91
CA PHE A 85 -6.30 -16.63 -1.30
C PHE A 85 -5.36 -16.03 -2.35
N ILE A 86 -4.06 -16.06 -2.08
CA ILE A 86 -3.03 -16.03 -3.12
C ILE A 86 -2.58 -17.47 -3.35
#